data_AF-A0AAV2ZFN8-F1
#
_entry.id   AF-A0AAV2ZFN8-F1
#
_cell.length_a   1.000
_cell.length_b   1.000
_cell.length_c   1.000
_cell.angle_alpha   90.00
_cell.angle_beta   90.00
_cell.angle_gamma   90.00
#
_symmetry.space_group_name_H-M   'P 1'
#
loop_
_entity.id
_entity.type
_entity.pdbx_description
1 polymer ?
#
loop_
_entity_poly.entity_id
_entity_poly.type
_entity_poly.pdbx_seq_one_letter_code
_entity_poly.pdbx_strand_id
1 'polypeptide(L)'
;MVRRKSARNNPQRALRGRDNDVIEAGAVVEIALRLRGGAQLGKAVKGRSKDGKGKRDGGRESTEEEKRLQDSIRRMEMNDYMKKLTMSKKALLKEFMDKEEKISRMNKLKIQNHWRKIMRLVKVESLRKEVEIRSQNHERDVDRKDAIIQMLDRDLEEAEEQFQMALRSHLLNVDQLIDLQDERLLALEKEFEQDLRELEQEFTIEKEKIVTQHTMERNELLHIMHAVEQQEKDREAEARQEHEQLREEIRNKNLEDINVLRITLDSSIEELEQHFETAHLNYLQNTDQRTQDFKYLTAKDQDLSRDIELKIRKIERLQSSIAHWRAKIAQNVKECSERNRALEEEKGAISAHFQKLKAKMNRMRDDHKRRLTDLSSNARDAKMTLDNQLELAERILKLGELVRKLETERERVLPFYLSTIADEKEANELTENVRMSVRSEQLREEDDEELKEFQPQGVNNGVVVSEWEYLDLFWKRYNKAMLDEMAIRREKERFENENKELQAILKQYLDGISVNNDVLNHSNPLLVVNGRLKLHQPEGQAQKPKPVIDANHMVQTNRVSR
;
A
#
# COMPACT_ATOMS: atom_id res chain seq x y z
N MET A 1 -29.96 16.99 44.10
CA MET A 1 -29.18 17.76 45.12
C MET A 1 -28.69 19.08 44.50
N VAL A 2 -28.03 19.94 45.30
CA VAL A 2 -27.31 21.21 44.97
C VAL A 2 -26.96 21.40 43.47
N ARG A 3 -27.36 22.42 42.68
CA ARG A 3 -27.93 23.79 42.83
C ARG A 3 -26.91 24.95 42.87
N ARG A 4 -27.00 25.88 41.89
CA ARG A 4 -26.35 27.24 41.77
C ARG A 4 -24.87 27.26 41.26
N LYS A 5 -24.36 28.32 40.60
CA LYS A 5 -24.96 29.62 40.13
C LYS A 5 -24.18 30.23 38.93
N SER A 6 -24.83 31.16 38.22
CA SER A 6 -24.26 32.06 37.19
C SER A 6 -23.50 33.28 37.76
N ALA A 7 -22.50 33.79 37.03
CA ALA A 7 -22.12 35.21 36.96
C ALA A 7 -21.33 35.54 35.66
N ARG A 8 -21.21 36.84 35.32
CA ARG A 8 -20.53 37.37 34.10
C ARG A 8 -19.14 37.98 34.41
N ASN A 9 -18.43 38.32 33.33
CA ASN A 9 -17.51 39.47 33.11
C ASN A 9 -16.01 39.19 32.83
N ASN A 10 -15.68 39.46 31.56
CA ASN A 10 -14.48 40.03 30.94
C ASN A 10 -13.75 41.13 31.78
N PRO A 11 -12.54 41.62 31.42
CA PRO A 11 -11.23 40.94 31.50
C PRO A 11 -10.14 41.80 32.19
N GLN A 12 -8.96 41.23 32.46
CA GLN A 12 -7.58 41.82 32.49
C GLN A 12 -6.65 40.85 33.26
N ARG A 13 -5.37 40.56 32.92
CA ARG A 13 -4.17 41.31 32.46
C ARG A 13 -3.16 41.46 33.62
N ALA A 14 -1.86 41.39 33.30
CA ALA A 14 -0.70 41.54 34.22
C ALA A 14 -0.48 40.30 35.12
N LEU A 15 0.69 40.04 35.73
CA LEU A 15 1.71 40.96 36.26
C LEU A 15 3.16 40.50 36.09
N ARG A 16 4.03 41.42 35.66
CA ARG A 16 5.26 41.91 36.35
C ARG A 16 5.83 43.10 35.54
N GLY A 17 6.22 44.25 36.10
CA GLY A 17 6.37 44.64 37.52
C GLY A 17 7.67 44.10 38.15
N ARG A 18 8.39 44.78 39.06
CA ARG A 18 8.14 46.04 39.82
C ARG A 18 9.50 46.65 40.23
N ASP A 19 9.72 47.89 40.69
CA ASP A 19 9.14 49.25 40.53
C ASP A 19 10.37 50.19 40.86
N ASN A 20 10.44 51.36 41.53
CA ASN A 20 9.54 52.36 42.17
C ASN A 20 10.34 53.68 42.42
N ASP A 21 9.77 54.69 43.12
CA ASP A 21 10.39 55.68 44.06
C ASP A 21 11.61 56.55 43.61
N VAL A 22 11.64 57.91 43.63
CA VAL A 22 10.84 59.00 44.25
C VAL A 22 11.05 59.06 45.79
N ILE A 23 11.32 60.18 46.50
CA ILE A 23 10.96 61.61 46.37
C ILE A 23 12.14 62.55 46.80
N GLU A 24 11.84 63.85 47.08
CA GLU A 24 12.62 64.90 47.79
C GLU A 24 13.89 65.51 47.14
N ALA A 25 14.36 66.72 47.50
CA ALA A 25 13.73 68.05 47.70
C ALA A 25 14.85 69.08 48.05
N GLY A 26 14.79 70.34 47.57
CA GLY A 26 15.69 71.41 48.07
C GLY A 26 15.89 72.63 47.16
N ALA A 27 15.67 73.83 47.73
CA ALA A 27 16.05 75.20 47.29
C ALA A 27 16.16 75.50 45.77
N VAL A 28 15.30 76.32 45.13
CA VAL A 28 14.89 77.72 45.45
C VAL A 28 16.07 78.70 45.51
N VAL A 29 16.17 79.59 44.51
CA VAL A 29 16.18 81.06 44.64
C VAL A 29 15.72 81.64 43.29
N GLU A 30 14.68 82.48 43.30
CA GLU A 30 14.27 83.29 42.14
C GLU A 30 15.09 84.59 42.05
N ILE A 31 14.93 85.35 40.97
CA ILE A 31 14.42 86.73 41.04
C ILE A 31 14.08 87.23 39.63
N ALA A 32 12.99 87.98 39.51
CA ALA A 32 12.50 88.56 38.26
C ALA A 32 12.33 90.08 38.40
N LEU A 33 12.23 90.78 37.25
CA LEU A 33 11.63 92.13 37.09
C LEU A 33 12.29 93.28 37.91
N ARG A 34 12.69 94.42 37.33
CA ARG A 34 11.82 95.43 36.67
C ARG A 34 12.66 96.61 36.12
N LEU A 35 11.99 97.62 35.55
CA LEU A 35 12.62 98.89 35.12
C LEU A 35 12.69 99.96 36.24
N ARG A 36 13.56 100.98 36.00
CA ARG A 36 13.33 102.44 36.21
C ARG A 36 13.93 103.13 37.46
N GLY A 37 14.80 104.13 37.24
CA GLY A 37 14.94 105.33 38.09
C GLY A 37 16.33 105.67 38.66
N GLY A 38 16.66 106.98 38.75
CA GLY A 38 17.89 107.54 39.39
C GLY A 38 19.16 107.47 38.53
N ALA A 39 19.82 108.51 38.00
CA ALA A 39 19.83 109.97 38.19
C ALA A 39 20.63 110.53 39.38
N GLN A 40 21.87 111.00 39.14
CA GLN A 40 22.37 112.39 39.40
C GLN A 40 23.92 112.53 39.34
N LEU A 41 24.37 113.67 38.78
CA LEU A 41 25.60 114.47 39.07
C LEU A 41 27.01 113.79 39.01
N GLY A 42 28.07 114.44 38.52
CA GLY A 42 28.24 115.78 37.92
C GLY A 42 29.48 115.84 36.99
N LYS A 43 29.55 116.78 36.03
CA LYS A 43 30.30 118.06 36.09
C LYS A 43 31.85 117.93 36.03
N ALA A 44 32.62 118.78 35.33
CA ALA A 44 32.37 119.75 34.25
C ALA A 44 33.75 120.14 33.60
N VAL A 45 33.91 120.27 32.27
CA VAL A 45 33.85 121.52 31.46
C VAL A 45 35.06 122.49 31.58
N LYS A 46 35.52 122.99 30.41
CA LYS A 46 36.55 124.05 30.15
C LYS A 46 38.02 123.67 30.51
N GLY A 47 39.06 124.15 29.81
CA GLY A 47 39.11 124.75 28.46
C GLY A 47 39.92 126.06 28.32
N ARG A 48 40.64 126.19 27.20
CA ARG A 48 41.17 127.43 26.57
C ARG A 48 42.24 128.24 27.35
N SER A 49 43.41 128.42 26.76
CA SER A 49 44.04 129.74 26.49
C SER A 49 45.41 129.57 25.80
N LYS A 50 46.23 130.63 25.77
CA LYS A 50 47.30 130.90 24.79
C LYS A 50 48.39 131.77 25.44
N ASP A 51 49.58 131.83 24.82
CA ASP A 51 50.71 132.73 25.13
C ASP A 51 51.45 132.42 26.47
N GLY A 52 52.75 132.71 26.66
CA GLY A 52 53.79 133.11 25.69
C GLY A 52 55.13 133.57 26.32
N LYS A 53 56.24 133.32 25.60
CA LYS A 53 57.60 133.95 25.67
C LYS A 53 58.42 134.00 26.99
N GLY A 54 59.66 133.47 26.92
CA GLY A 54 60.87 134.03 27.56
C GLY A 54 61.95 133.02 27.93
N LYS A 55 63.27 133.33 27.97
CA LYS A 55 64.04 134.46 27.38
C LYS A 55 65.57 134.22 27.56
N ARG A 56 66.41 134.47 26.53
CA ARG A 56 67.91 134.55 26.56
C ARG A 56 68.66 133.23 26.87
N ASP A 57 69.97 133.07 26.63
CA ASP A 57 71.02 134.02 26.16
C ASP A 57 72.12 133.36 25.27
N GLY A 58 72.88 134.19 24.53
CA GLY A 58 74.13 133.83 23.79
C GLY A 58 73.99 132.89 22.56
N GLY A 59 74.93 132.86 21.59
CA GLY A 59 76.06 133.76 21.31
C GLY A 59 77.21 133.09 20.50
N ARG A 60 77.86 133.85 19.60
CA ARG A 60 79.11 133.54 18.85
C ARG A 60 79.00 132.67 17.59
N GLU A 61 80.12 132.54 16.86
CA GLU A 61 80.19 132.37 15.40
C GLU A 61 81.01 131.14 14.93
N SER A 62 80.74 130.73 13.68
CA SER A 62 81.66 130.08 12.71
C SER A 62 82.42 128.80 13.09
N THR A 63 81.93 127.66 12.57
CA THR A 63 82.69 126.74 11.68
C THR A 63 81.71 125.81 10.94
N GLU A 64 82.10 125.16 9.83
CA GLU A 64 81.14 124.67 8.83
C GLU A 64 80.51 123.28 9.07
N GLU A 65 80.93 122.51 10.08
CA GLU A 65 80.56 121.09 10.16
C GLU A 65 79.21 120.79 10.86
N GLU A 66 78.77 121.59 11.84
CA GLU A 66 77.57 121.27 12.65
C GLU A 66 76.24 121.29 11.87
N LYS A 67 76.15 122.04 10.76
CA LYS A 67 74.90 122.19 9.98
C LYS A 67 74.36 120.85 9.44
N ARG A 68 75.18 119.81 9.31
CA ARG A 68 74.75 118.49 8.82
C ARG A 68 74.06 117.63 9.90
N LEU A 69 74.39 117.81 11.17
CA LEU A 69 73.84 117.00 12.27
C LEU A 69 72.40 117.42 12.61
N GLN A 70 72.14 118.71 12.73
CA GLN A 70 70.83 119.22 13.14
C GLN A 70 69.71 118.91 12.12
N ASP A 71 70.06 118.88 10.83
CA ASP A 71 69.15 118.51 9.75
C ASP A 71 68.86 116.99 9.69
N SER A 72 69.78 116.16 10.22
CA SER A 72 69.58 114.72 10.39
C SER A 72 68.61 114.42 11.54
N ILE A 73 68.72 115.15 12.67
CA ILE A 73 67.84 115.00 13.84
C ILE A 73 66.37 115.26 13.47
N ARG A 74 66.06 116.38 12.78
CA ARG A 74 64.69 116.67 12.34
C ARG A 74 64.11 115.60 11.41
N ARG A 75 64.93 115.03 10.52
CA ARG A 75 64.52 113.91 9.66
C ARG A 75 64.23 112.65 10.47
N MET A 76 64.98 112.40 11.55
CA MET A 76 64.75 111.28 12.46
C MET A 76 63.45 111.45 13.26
N GLU A 77 63.21 112.62 13.85
CA GLU A 77 61.98 112.93 14.60
C GLU A 77 60.72 112.84 13.72
N MET A 78 60.77 113.40 12.50
CA MET A 78 59.69 113.32 11.52
C MET A 78 59.39 111.87 11.12
N ASN A 79 60.44 111.05 10.91
CA ASN A 79 60.28 109.63 10.65
C ASN A 79 59.69 108.88 11.86
N ASP A 80 60.12 109.18 13.08
CA ASP A 80 59.64 108.48 14.28
C ASP A 80 58.21 108.87 14.68
N TYR A 81 57.78 110.10 14.39
CA TYR A 81 56.36 110.47 14.44
C TYR A 81 55.53 109.67 13.43
N MET A 82 56.01 109.54 12.19
CA MET A 82 55.35 108.73 11.15
C MET A 82 55.36 107.22 11.47
N LYS A 83 56.42 106.69 12.10
CA LYS A 83 56.47 105.32 12.64
C LYS A 83 55.46 105.13 13.77
N LYS A 84 55.34 106.07 14.72
CA LYS A 84 54.34 106.00 15.80
C LYS A 84 52.91 106.04 15.26
N LEU A 85 52.63 106.88 14.27
CA LEU A 85 51.32 106.96 13.60
C LEU A 85 50.99 105.67 12.82
N THR A 86 51.95 105.11 12.08
CA THR A 86 51.75 103.85 11.34
C THR A 86 51.65 102.64 12.27
N MET A 87 52.42 102.58 13.36
CA MET A 87 52.29 101.54 14.39
C MET A 87 50.94 101.61 15.11
N SER A 88 50.45 102.81 15.46
CA SER A 88 49.11 103.00 16.04
C SER A 88 48.00 102.51 15.08
N LYS A 89 48.07 102.89 13.80
CA LYS A 89 47.15 102.38 12.77
C LYS A 89 47.25 100.86 12.58
N LYS A 90 48.45 100.29 12.63
CA LYS A 90 48.68 98.83 12.54
C LYS A 90 48.16 98.07 13.77
N ALA A 91 48.25 98.66 14.97
CA ALA A 91 47.67 98.10 16.19
C ALA A 91 46.14 98.10 16.13
N LEU A 92 45.51 99.21 15.72
CA LEU A 92 44.07 99.28 15.46
C LEU A 92 43.62 98.26 14.41
N LEU A 93 44.33 98.16 13.28
CA LEU A 93 44.01 97.19 12.23
C LEU A 93 44.12 95.75 12.74
N LYS A 94 45.14 95.43 13.56
CA LYS A 94 45.23 94.13 14.22
C LYS A 94 44.07 93.91 15.20
N GLU A 95 43.69 94.91 16.00
CA GLU A 95 42.56 94.77 16.93
C GLU A 95 41.23 94.54 16.20
N PHE A 96 41.06 95.12 15.01
CA PHE A 96 39.93 94.80 14.12
C PHE A 96 40.01 93.37 13.59
N MET A 97 41.16 92.90 13.10
CA MET A 97 41.32 91.49 12.67
C MET A 97 41.12 90.50 13.83
N ASP A 98 41.63 90.78 15.02
CA ASP A 98 41.47 89.93 16.21
C ASP A 98 39.99 89.88 16.67
N LYS A 99 39.20 90.94 16.42
CA LYS A 99 37.73 90.96 16.64
C LYS A 99 36.99 90.20 15.54
N GLU A 100 37.36 90.42 14.28
CA GLU A 100 36.79 89.73 13.12
C GLU A 100 37.05 88.22 13.20
N GLU A 101 38.25 87.79 13.63
CA GLU A 101 38.56 86.38 13.81
C GLU A 101 37.72 85.75 14.93
N LYS A 102 37.53 86.44 16.06
CA LYS A 102 36.65 85.97 17.14
C LYS A 102 35.19 85.86 16.68
N ILE A 103 34.70 86.83 15.90
CA ILE A 103 33.37 86.81 15.29
C ILE A 103 33.26 85.66 14.28
N SER A 104 34.28 85.45 13.45
CA SER A 104 34.36 84.36 12.47
C SER A 104 34.37 82.97 13.14
N ARG A 105 35.17 82.77 14.19
CA ARG A 105 35.18 81.55 15.02
C ARG A 105 33.81 81.30 15.66
N MET A 106 33.17 82.33 16.25
CA MET A 106 31.82 82.23 16.81
C MET A 106 30.76 81.91 15.73
N ASN A 107 30.83 82.56 14.58
CA ASN A 107 29.90 82.32 13.47
C ASN A 107 30.08 80.92 12.88
N LYS A 108 31.32 80.42 12.75
CA LYS A 108 31.62 79.04 12.36
C LYS A 108 30.99 78.03 13.33
N LEU A 109 31.06 78.27 14.64
CA LEU A 109 30.42 77.42 15.65
C LEU A 109 28.88 77.50 15.59
N LYS A 110 28.30 78.69 15.39
CA LYS A 110 26.84 78.87 15.17
C LYS A 110 26.37 78.11 13.92
N ILE A 111 27.10 78.26 12.81
CA ILE A 111 26.86 77.57 11.54
C ILE A 111 26.98 76.05 11.71
N GLN A 112 28.02 75.54 12.36
CA GLN A 112 28.18 74.11 12.65
C GLN A 112 27.05 73.55 13.53
N ASN A 113 26.61 74.28 14.56
CA ASN A 113 25.48 73.86 15.38
C ASN A 113 24.14 73.91 14.63
N HIS A 114 23.97 74.86 13.71
CA HIS A 114 22.81 74.91 12.82
C HIS A 114 22.81 73.72 11.83
N TRP A 115 23.93 73.42 11.18
CA TRP A 115 24.11 72.22 10.34
C TRP A 115 23.89 70.92 11.12
N ARG A 116 24.36 70.82 12.38
CA ARG A 116 24.07 69.70 13.28
C ARG A 116 22.59 69.60 13.67
N LYS A 117 21.81 70.69 13.61
CA LYS A 117 20.35 70.63 13.77
C LYS A 117 19.70 70.14 12.48
N ILE A 118 20.08 70.70 11.33
CA ILE A 118 19.57 70.30 10.00
C ILE A 118 19.85 68.81 9.72
N MET A 119 21.10 68.36 9.83
CA MET A 119 21.46 66.94 9.57
C MET A 119 20.75 65.96 10.51
N ARG A 120 20.50 66.34 11.78
CA ARG A 120 19.71 65.50 12.69
C ARG A 120 18.24 65.46 12.30
N LEU A 121 17.64 66.56 11.86
CA LEU A 121 16.27 66.55 11.34
C LEU A 121 16.17 65.67 10.08
N VAL A 122 17.08 65.84 9.12
CA VAL A 122 17.12 65.06 7.87
C VAL A 122 17.34 63.56 8.15
N LYS A 123 18.25 63.16 9.03
CA LYS A 123 18.44 61.73 9.35
C LYS A 123 17.31 61.17 10.22
N VAL A 124 16.65 61.95 11.09
CA VAL A 124 15.42 61.52 11.77
C VAL A 124 14.29 61.30 10.76
N GLU A 125 14.19 62.13 9.72
CA GLU A 125 13.19 61.96 8.66
C GLU A 125 13.48 60.72 7.80
N SER A 126 14.75 60.49 7.42
CA SER A 126 15.10 59.26 6.69
C SER A 126 14.89 58.01 7.55
N LEU A 127 15.24 58.04 8.85
CA LEU A 127 14.97 56.92 9.76
C LEU A 127 13.48 56.64 9.94
N ARG A 128 12.62 57.68 9.93
CA ARG A 128 11.16 57.49 9.94
C ARG A 128 10.69 56.78 8.68
N LYS A 129 11.16 57.19 7.51
CA LYS A 129 10.87 56.54 6.22
C LYS A 129 11.42 55.11 6.15
N GLU A 130 12.62 54.85 6.68
CA GLU A 130 13.23 53.51 6.82
C GLU A 130 12.43 52.59 7.76
N VAL A 131 11.81 53.13 8.81
CA VAL A 131 10.90 52.39 9.71
C VAL A 131 9.55 52.15 9.05
N GLU A 132 8.99 53.13 8.36
CA GLU A 132 7.71 53.02 7.63
C GLU A 132 7.77 51.97 6.53
N ILE A 133 8.82 51.98 5.70
CA ILE A 133 9.08 50.95 4.66
C ILE A 133 9.26 49.57 5.30
N ARG A 134 9.98 49.47 6.43
CA ARG A 134 10.11 48.19 7.16
C ARG A 134 8.78 47.71 7.73
N SER A 135 7.91 48.61 8.19
CA SER A 135 6.57 48.28 8.68
C SER A 135 5.70 47.73 7.54
N GLN A 136 5.63 48.43 6.40
CA GLN A 136 4.86 48.00 5.23
C GLN A 136 5.36 46.66 4.65
N ASN A 137 6.67 46.41 4.68
CA ASN A 137 7.21 45.11 4.28
C ASN A 137 6.87 44.01 5.28
N HIS A 138 6.92 44.30 6.60
CA HIS A 138 6.52 43.32 7.62
C HIS A 138 5.03 42.98 7.53
N GLU A 139 4.17 43.98 7.31
CA GLU A 139 2.72 43.84 7.13
C GLU A 139 2.41 42.91 5.93
N ARG A 140 3.02 43.16 4.77
CA ARG A 140 2.94 42.27 3.59
C ARG A 140 3.44 40.85 3.85
N ASP A 141 4.48 40.68 4.67
CA ASP A 141 5.00 39.36 5.05
C ASP A 141 4.18 38.67 6.16
N VAL A 142 3.26 39.40 6.81
CA VAL A 142 2.18 38.83 7.63
C VAL A 142 1.02 38.43 6.72
N ASP A 143 0.52 39.33 5.85
CA ASP A 143 -0.58 39.03 4.90
C ASP A 143 -0.31 37.74 4.10
N ARG A 144 0.94 37.57 3.61
CA ARG A 144 1.40 36.37 2.90
C ARG A 144 1.35 35.10 3.75
N LYS A 145 1.70 35.20 5.03
CA LYS A 145 1.70 34.05 5.95
C LYS A 145 0.29 33.70 6.39
N ASP A 146 -0.53 34.69 6.66
CA ASP A 146 -1.93 34.49 7.02
C ASP A 146 -2.72 33.89 5.84
N ALA A 147 -2.38 34.26 4.60
CA ALA A 147 -2.89 33.60 3.40
C ALA A 147 -2.40 32.15 3.25
N ILE A 148 -1.13 31.86 3.53
CA ILE A 148 -0.59 30.48 3.52
C ILE A 148 -1.26 29.64 4.63
N ILE A 149 -1.49 30.20 5.82
CA ILE A 149 -2.19 29.53 6.92
C ILE A 149 -3.63 29.22 6.49
N GLN A 150 -4.37 30.16 5.88
CA GLN A 150 -5.72 29.91 5.38
C GLN A 150 -5.78 28.83 4.29
N MET A 151 -4.75 28.68 3.44
CA MET A 151 -4.66 27.55 2.51
C MET A 151 -4.39 26.24 3.27
N LEU A 152 -3.44 26.22 4.19
CA LEU A 152 -3.10 25.01 4.96
C LEU A 152 -4.24 24.53 5.88
N ASP A 153 -4.99 25.44 6.48
CA ASP A 153 -6.19 25.12 7.26
C ASP A 153 -7.25 24.45 6.36
N ARG A 154 -7.44 24.95 5.14
CA ARG A 154 -8.33 24.34 4.13
C ARG A 154 -7.80 22.99 3.64
N ASP A 155 -6.50 22.87 3.35
CA ASP A 155 -5.87 21.61 2.93
C ASP A 155 -6.02 20.53 4.01
N LEU A 156 -6.03 20.92 5.30
CA LEU A 156 -6.32 20.04 6.44
C LEU A 156 -7.81 19.66 6.52
N GLU A 157 -8.74 20.59 6.29
CA GLU A 157 -10.18 20.29 6.21
C GLU A 157 -10.48 19.30 5.06
N GLU A 158 -9.96 19.55 3.86
CA GLU A 158 -10.13 18.65 2.70
C GLU A 158 -9.47 17.28 2.93
N ALA A 159 -8.32 17.21 3.61
CA ALA A 159 -7.68 15.95 3.98
C ALA A 159 -8.47 15.18 5.06
N GLU A 160 -9.11 15.86 6.03
CA GLU A 160 -9.97 15.20 7.01
C GLU A 160 -11.26 14.67 6.35
N GLU A 161 -11.90 15.44 5.45
CA GLU A 161 -13.06 14.95 4.70
C GLU A 161 -12.72 13.71 3.86
N GLN A 162 -11.58 13.71 3.17
CA GLN A 162 -11.08 12.53 2.43
C GLN A 162 -10.85 11.34 3.36
N PHE A 163 -10.20 11.53 4.52
CA PHE A 163 -9.99 10.47 5.50
C PHE A 163 -11.32 9.92 6.05
N GLN A 164 -12.27 10.78 6.40
CA GLN A 164 -13.58 10.34 6.87
C GLN A 164 -14.39 9.61 5.78
N MET A 165 -14.27 10.02 4.52
CA MET A 165 -14.92 9.34 3.39
C MET A 165 -14.29 7.97 3.11
N ALA A 166 -12.96 7.88 3.10
CA ALA A 166 -12.23 6.62 2.98
C ALA A 166 -12.56 5.66 4.15
N LEU A 167 -12.66 6.17 5.38
CA LEU A 167 -13.07 5.38 6.55
C LEU A 167 -14.51 4.86 6.43
N ARG A 168 -15.46 5.70 5.98
CA ARG A 168 -16.85 5.26 5.72
C ARG A 168 -16.92 4.18 4.64
N SER A 169 -16.18 4.34 3.54
CA SER A 169 -16.09 3.32 2.49
C SER A 169 -15.46 2.03 3.00
N HIS A 170 -14.37 2.11 3.77
CA HIS A 170 -13.73 0.93 4.35
C HIS A 170 -14.66 0.18 5.31
N LEU A 171 -15.40 0.89 6.16
CA LEU A 171 -16.38 0.27 7.07
C LEU A 171 -17.51 -0.41 6.29
N LEU A 172 -18.09 0.24 5.28
CA LEU A 172 -19.10 -0.39 4.42
C LEU A 172 -18.58 -1.65 3.69
N ASN A 173 -17.32 -1.65 3.26
CA ASN A 173 -16.70 -2.82 2.64
C ASN A 173 -16.41 -3.94 3.66
N VAL A 174 -16.20 -3.61 4.94
CA VAL A 174 -16.06 -4.58 6.03
C VAL A 174 -17.42 -5.14 6.43
N ASP A 175 -18.47 -4.31 6.48
CA ASP A 175 -19.85 -4.74 6.74
C ASP A 175 -20.32 -5.71 5.64
N GLN A 176 -20.10 -5.39 4.36
CA GLN A 176 -20.36 -6.30 3.23
C GLN A 176 -19.57 -7.63 3.31
N LEU A 177 -18.34 -7.59 3.84
CA LEU A 177 -17.53 -8.79 4.03
C LEU A 177 -18.05 -9.66 5.19
N ILE A 178 -18.62 -9.04 6.23
CA ILE A 178 -19.32 -9.72 7.33
C ILE A 178 -20.59 -10.37 6.79
N ASP A 179 -21.45 -9.63 6.07
CA ASP A 179 -22.67 -10.17 5.44
C ASP A 179 -22.35 -11.40 4.57
N LEU A 180 -21.29 -11.34 3.75
CA LEU A 180 -20.82 -12.46 2.92
C LEU A 180 -20.25 -13.65 3.73
N GLN A 181 -19.71 -13.44 4.93
CA GLN A 181 -19.35 -14.57 5.80
C GLN A 181 -20.57 -15.13 6.54
N ASP A 182 -21.52 -14.30 6.94
CA ASP A 182 -22.74 -14.74 7.64
C ASP A 182 -23.67 -15.52 6.69
N GLU A 183 -23.86 -15.08 5.44
CA GLU A 183 -24.55 -15.88 4.40
C GLU A 183 -23.87 -17.24 4.20
N ARG A 184 -22.54 -17.26 4.15
CA ARG A 184 -21.74 -18.48 3.98
C ARG A 184 -21.82 -19.40 5.20
N LEU A 185 -21.85 -18.86 6.41
CA LEU A 185 -22.01 -19.61 7.64
C LEU A 185 -23.41 -20.20 7.74
N LEU A 186 -24.46 -19.43 7.41
CA LEU A 186 -25.84 -19.90 7.37
C LEU A 186 -26.05 -20.99 6.31
N ALA A 187 -25.43 -20.87 5.14
CA ALA A 187 -25.44 -21.92 4.12
C ALA A 187 -24.78 -23.21 4.63
N LEU A 188 -23.60 -23.10 5.25
CA LEU A 188 -22.85 -24.23 5.79
C LEU A 188 -23.54 -24.88 7.00
N GLU A 189 -24.15 -24.10 7.90
CA GLU A 189 -24.95 -24.58 9.01
C GLU A 189 -26.18 -25.34 8.52
N LYS A 190 -26.87 -24.81 7.50
CA LYS A 190 -28.01 -25.48 6.86
C LYS A 190 -27.60 -26.79 6.16
N GLU A 191 -26.46 -26.83 5.48
CA GLU A 191 -25.90 -28.06 4.91
C GLU A 191 -25.60 -29.08 6.02
N PHE A 192 -24.92 -28.69 7.10
CA PHE A 192 -24.68 -29.57 8.24
C PHE A 192 -25.96 -30.05 8.94
N GLU A 193 -26.98 -29.20 9.11
CA GLU A 193 -28.27 -29.65 9.63
C GLU A 193 -28.99 -30.62 8.67
N GLN A 194 -28.82 -30.46 7.36
CA GLN A 194 -29.40 -31.37 6.37
C GLN A 194 -28.70 -32.74 6.43
N ASP A 195 -27.37 -32.76 6.34
CA ASP A 195 -26.57 -33.99 6.48
C ASP A 195 -26.87 -34.71 7.80
N LEU A 196 -27.01 -33.98 8.91
CA LEU A 196 -27.37 -34.54 10.22
C LEU A 196 -28.77 -35.16 10.22
N ARG A 197 -29.76 -34.50 9.60
CA ARG A 197 -31.14 -35.00 9.48
C ARG A 197 -31.25 -36.20 8.55
N GLU A 198 -30.48 -36.23 7.47
CA GLU A 198 -30.41 -37.38 6.56
C GLU A 198 -29.76 -38.58 7.27
N LEU A 199 -28.64 -38.37 7.99
CA LEU A 199 -27.97 -39.40 8.77
C LEU A 199 -28.83 -39.94 9.94
N GLU A 200 -29.58 -39.09 10.64
CA GLU A 200 -30.53 -39.52 11.68
C GLU A 200 -31.69 -40.34 11.08
N GLN A 201 -32.17 -39.99 9.88
CA GLN A 201 -33.17 -40.77 9.15
C GLN A 201 -32.60 -42.13 8.70
N GLU A 202 -31.37 -42.19 8.19
CA GLU A 202 -30.73 -43.47 7.83
C GLU A 202 -30.58 -44.39 9.06
N PHE A 203 -30.06 -43.88 10.18
CA PHE A 203 -29.91 -44.67 11.41
C PHE A 203 -31.24 -45.09 12.04
N THR A 204 -32.29 -44.26 11.99
CA THR A 204 -33.61 -44.66 12.50
C THR A 204 -34.26 -45.73 11.61
N ILE A 205 -34.15 -45.60 10.29
CA ILE A 205 -34.63 -46.61 9.33
C ILE A 205 -33.83 -47.93 9.46
N GLU A 206 -32.51 -47.88 9.65
CA GLU A 206 -31.69 -49.08 9.90
C GLU A 206 -32.08 -49.75 11.22
N LYS A 207 -32.23 -48.97 12.29
CA LYS A 207 -32.69 -49.47 13.59
C LYS A 207 -34.06 -50.12 13.52
N GLU A 208 -35.01 -49.55 12.79
CA GLU A 208 -36.34 -50.17 12.58
C GLU A 208 -36.25 -51.47 11.78
N LYS A 209 -35.42 -51.54 10.73
CA LYS A 209 -35.15 -52.79 9.99
C LYS A 209 -34.55 -53.87 10.90
N ILE A 210 -33.55 -53.53 11.71
CA ILE A 210 -32.92 -54.47 12.65
C ILE A 210 -33.94 -54.96 13.70
N VAL A 211 -34.77 -54.07 14.25
CA VAL A 211 -35.79 -54.44 15.25
C VAL A 211 -36.91 -55.29 14.64
N THR A 212 -37.37 -54.97 13.43
CA THR A 212 -38.40 -55.75 12.73
C THR A 212 -37.88 -57.13 12.28
N GLN A 213 -36.66 -57.21 11.76
CA GLN A 213 -36.01 -58.49 11.47
C GLN A 213 -35.81 -59.34 12.73
N HIS A 214 -35.20 -58.80 13.78
CA HIS A 214 -34.98 -59.54 15.03
C HIS A 214 -36.29 -59.98 15.70
N THR A 215 -37.36 -59.18 15.63
CA THR A 215 -38.67 -59.60 16.15
C THR A 215 -39.33 -60.67 15.29
N MET A 216 -39.16 -60.65 13.96
CA MET A 216 -39.58 -61.73 13.07
C MET A 216 -38.82 -63.03 13.36
N GLU A 217 -37.50 -63.02 13.34
CA GLU A 217 -36.64 -64.18 13.64
C GLU A 217 -36.95 -64.79 15.02
N ARG A 218 -37.12 -63.94 16.05
CA ARG A 218 -37.50 -64.38 17.40
C ARG A 218 -38.90 -65.02 17.43
N ASN A 219 -39.86 -64.52 16.64
CA ASN A 219 -41.19 -65.11 16.55
C ASN A 219 -41.16 -66.44 15.78
N GLU A 220 -40.36 -66.56 14.72
CA GLU A 220 -40.12 -67.82 14.00
C GLU A 220 -39.50 -68.87 14.91
N LEU A 221 -38.49 -68.50 15.71
CA LEU A 221 -37.89 -69.39 16.72
C LEU A 221 -38.92 -69.85 17.77
N LEU A 222 -39.82 -68.96 18.23
CA LEU A 222 -40.92 -69.34 19.12
C LEU A 222 -41.93 -70.29 18.46
N HIS A 223 -42.26 -70.07 17.19
CA HIS A 223 -43.12 -70.99 16.43
C HIS A 223 -42.47 -72.37 16.21
N ILE A 224 -41.18 -72.42 15.90
CA ILE A 224 -40.41 -73.67 15.80
C ILE A 224 -40.37 -74.38 17.16
N MET A 225 -40.10 -73.63 18.25
CA MET A 225 -40.08 -74.18 19.61
C MET A 225 -41.44 -74.80 19.98
N HIS A 226 -42.55 -74.09 19.77
CA HIS A 226 -43.89 -74.64 20.03
C HIS A 226 -44.27 -75.80 19.10
N ALA A 227 -43.82 -75.82 17.85
CA ALA A 227 -44.03 -76.95 16.94
C ALA A 227 -43.26 -78.20 17.42
N VAL A 228 -42.04 -78.04 17.93
CA VAL A 228 -41.26 -79.13 18.54
C VAL A 228 -41.87 -79.57 19.87
N GLU A 229 -42.26 -78.64 20.75
CA GLU A 229 -42.98 -78.96 21.99
C GLU A 229 -44.27 -79.75 21.74
N GLN A 230 -45.02 -79.41 20.67
CA GLN A 230 -46.21 -80.14 20.29
C GLN A 230 -45.85 -81.51 19.70
N GLN A 231 -44.86 -81.60 18.82
CA GLN A 231 -44.41 -82.87 18.26
C GLN A 231 -43.91 -83.85 19.35
N GLU A 232 -43.20 -83.39 20.38
CA GLU A 232 -42.78 -84.25 21.48
C GLU A 232 -43.95 -84.66 22.38
N LYS A 233 -44.97 -83.80 22.60
CA LYS A 233 -46.21 -84.17 23.29
C LYS A 233 -47.02 -85.19 22.50
N ASP A 234 -47.11 -85.02 21.18
CA ASP A 234 -47.82 -85.93 20.29
C ASP A 234 -47.12 -87.30 20.26
N ARG A 235 -45.78 -87.33 20.17
CA ARG A 235 -44.99 -88.57 20.35
C ARG A 235 -45.16 -89.20 21.73
N GLU A 236 -45.22 -88.40 22.80
CA GLU A 236 -45.46 -88.95 24.15
C GLU A 236 -46.87 -89.54 24.25
N ALA A 237 -47.87 -88.91 23.63
CA ALA A 237 -49.23 -89.44 23.55
C ALA A 237 -49.32 -90.71 22.70
N GLU A 238 -48.68 -90.75 21.53
CA GLU A 238 -48.53 -91.94 20.68
C GLU A 238 -47.85 -93.08 21.45
N ALA A 239 -46.69 -92.83 22.06
CA ALA A 239 -45.95 -93.84 22.83
C ALA A 239 -46.75 -94.36 24.04
N ARG A 240 -47.48 -93.48 24.74
CA ARG A 240 -48.41 -93.89 25.80
C ARG A 240 -49.58 -94.73 25.25
N GLN A 241 -50.12 -94.36 24.10
CA GLN A 241 -51.22 -95.09 23.44
C GLN A 241 -50.77 -96.46 22.93
N GLU A 242 -49.58 -96.57 22.33
CA GLU A 242 -48.95 -97.85 21.98
C GLU A 242 -48.73 -98.70 23.24
N HIS A 243 -48.29 -98.12 24.36
CA HIS A 243 -48.11 -98.85 25.62
C HIS A 243 -49.44 -99.33 26.23
N GLU A 244 -50.50 -98.53 26.09
CA GLU A 244 -51.87 -98.88 26.48
C GLU A 244 -52.41 -100.02 25.61
N GLN A 245 -52.25 -99.92 24.29
CA GLN A 245 -52.62 -100.95 23.30
C GLN A 245 -51.86 -102.25 23.54
N LEU A 246 -50.54 -102.22 23.74
CA LEU A 246 -49.75 -103.41 24.06
C LEU A 246 -50.18 -104.04 25.39
N ARG A 247 -50.56 -103.24 26.41
CA ARG A 247 -51.12 -103.76 27.67
C ARG A 247 -52.51 -104.37 27.48
N GLU A 248 -53.28 -103.90 26.51
CA GLU A 248 -54.59 -104.44 26.14
C GLU A 248 -54.46 -105.71 25.27
N GLU A 249 -53.55 -105.73 24.30
CA GLU A 249 -53.18 -106.92 23.54
C GLU A 249 -52.68 -108.05 24.45
N ILE A 250 -51.80 -107.77 25.41
CA ILE A 250 -51.32 -108.78 26.36
C ILE A 250 -52.46 -109.28 27.23
N ARG A 251 -53.41 -108.41 27.62
CA ARG A 251 -54.61 -108.82 28.38
C ARG A 251 -55.53 -109.71 27.53
N ASN A 252 -55.73 -109.35 26.26
CA ASN A 252 -56.56 -110.11 25.33
C ASN A 252 -55.91 -111.44 24.97
N LYS A 253 -54.59 -111.47 24.72
CA LYS A 253 -53.81 -112.71 24.55
C LYS A 253 -53.89 -113.60 25.79
N ASN A 254 -53.75 -113.06 26.99
CA ASN A 254 -53.95 -113.84 28.22
C ASN A 254 -55.40 -114.36 28.36
N LEU A 255 -56.41 -113.60 27.92
CA LEU A 255 -57.81 -114.06 27.90
C LEU A 255 -58.07 -115.10 26.79
N GLU A 256 -57.42 -114.97 25.64
CA GLU A 256 -57.42 -115.93 24.54
C GLU A 256 -56.71 -117.22 24.97
N ASP A 257 -55.55 -117.15 25.62
CA ASP A 257 -54.83 -118.28 26.21
C ASP A 257 -55.64 -118.95 27.32
N ILE A 258 -56.37 -118.20 28.16
CA ILE A 258 -57.31 -118.76 29.14
C ILE A 258 -58.50 -119.44 28.44
N ASN A 259 -59.03 -118.85 27.36
CA ASN A 259 -60.13 -119.44 26.59
C ASN A 259 -59.67 -120.66 25.78
N VAL A 260 -58.45 -120.68 25.26
CA VAL A 260 -57.82 -121.82 24.56
C VAL A 260 -57.47 -122.91 25.57
N LEU A 261 -56.96 -122.55 26.75
CA LEU A 261 -56.76 -123.52 27.85
C LEU A 261 -58.10 -124.11 28.30
N ARG A 262 -59.16 -123.30 28.40
CA ARG A 262 -60.51 -123.77 28.65
C ARG A 262 -61.02 -124.68 27.53
N ILE A 263 -60.88 -124.30 26.26
CA ILE A 263 -61.30 -125.10 25.10
C ILE A 263 -60.49 -126.39 25.01
N THR A 264 -59.21 -126.40 25.36
CA THR A 264 -58.38 -127.62 25.38
C THR A 264 -58.66 -128.49 26.61
N LEU A 265 -59.10 -127.93 27.74
CA LEU A 265 -59.61 -128.70 28.87
C LEU A 265 -60.98 -129.31 28.56
N ASP A 266 -61.93 -128.51 28.06
CA ASP A 266 -63.23 -128.98 27.57
C ASP A 266 -63.04 -130.03 26.45
N SER A 267 -62.10 -129.81 25.51
CA SER A 267 -61.72 -130.78 24.47
C SER A 267 -60.99 -132.00 25.03
N SER A 268 -60.27 -131.92 26.15
CA SER A 268 -59.67 -133.09 26.81
C SER A 268 -60.70 -133.93 27.55
N ILE A 269 -61.81 -133.30 27.98
CA ILE A 269 -62.99 -133.97 28.51
C ILE A 269 -63.74 -134.65 27.35
N GLU A 270 -63.97 -133.94 26.24
CA GLU A 270 -64.50 -134.54 25.00
C GLU A 270 -63.58 -135.65 24.45
N GLU A 271 -62.24 -135.56 24.54
CA GLU A 271 -61.31 -136.63 24.17
C GLU A 271 -61.39 -137.83 25.11
N LEU A 272 -61.65 -137.63 26.41
CA LEU A 272 -61.88 -138.73 27.35
C LEU A 272 -63.21 -139.45 27.08
N GLU A 273 -64.27 -138.72 26.73
CA GLU A 273 -65.55 -139.29 26.29
C GLU A 273 -65.40 -139.98 24.92
N GLN A 274 -64.76 -139.31 23.96
CA GLN A 274 -64.46 -139.81 22.63
C GLN A 274 -63.44 -140.96 22.66
N HIS A 275 -62.63 -141.16 23.70
CA HIS A 275 -61.79 -142.36 23.84
C HIS A 275 -62.63 -143.62 24.09
N PHE A 276 -63.76 -143.53 24.81
CA PHE A 276 -64.73 -144.63 24.90
C PHE A 276 -65.39 -144.91 23.54
N GLU A 277 -65.69 -143.87 22.76
CA GLU A 277 -66.31 -143.98 21.43
C GLU A 277 -65.32 -144.41 20.32
N THR A 278 -64.04 -144.03 20.43
CA THR A 278 -62.98 -144.37 19.46
C THR A 278 -62.62 -145.85 19.52
N ALA A 279 -62.78 -146.50 20.67
CA ALA A 279 -62.74 -147.97 20.75
C ALA A 279 -63.80 -148.63 19.85
N HIS A 280 -64.96 -147.98 19.64
CA HIS A 280 -66.01 -148.42 18.74
C HIS A 280 -65.74 -148.00 17.27
N LEU A 281 -65.19 -146.81 17.05
CA LEU A 281 -64.98 -146.19 15.73
C LEU A 281 -63.72 -146.66 14.99
N ASN A 282 -62.72 -147.21 15.68
CA ASN A 282 -61.52 -147.84 15.08
C ASN A 282 -61.86 -148.96 14.06
N TYR A 283 -63.07 -149.54 14.12
CA TYR A 283 -63.54 -150.55 13.15
C TYR A 283 -63.93 -149.95 11.78
N LEU A 284 -64.14 -148.63 11.70
CA LEU A 284 -64.64 -147.92 10.52
C LEU A 284 -63.53 -147.18 9.75
N GLN A 285 -62.39 -146.91 10.41
CA GLN A 285 -61.42 -145.89 10.02
C GLN A 285 -60.45 -146.28 8.88
N ASN A 286 -60.70 -147.38 8.16
CA ASN A 286 -59.88 -147.81 7.02
C ASN A 286 -60.18 -147.08 5.69
N THR A 287 -61.12 -146.13 5.69
CA THR A 287 -61.63 -145.48 4.47
C THR A 287 -61.11 -144.05 4.26
N ASP A 288 -60.70 -143.35 5.33
CA ASP A 288 -60.57 -141.88 5.31
C ASP A 288 -59.20 -141.33 4.87
N GLN A 289 -58.18 -142.20 4.73
CA GLN A 289 -56.80 -141.78 4.49
C GLN A 289 -56.64 -140.87 3.25
N ARG A 290 -57.44 -141.08 2.20
CA ARG A 290 -57.41 -140.28 0.96
C ARG A 290 -57.95 -138.86 1.11
N THR A 291 -58.68 -138.55 2.19
CA THR A 291 -59.31 -137.24 2.41
C THR A 291 -58.33 -136.22 3.01
N GLN A 292 -57.25 -136.67 3.65
CA GLN A 292 -56.26 -135.80 4.31
C GLN A 292 -55.24 -135.20 3.33
N ASP A 293 -54.71 -135.99 2.40
CA ASP A 293 -53.64 -135.58 1.47
C ASP A 293 -54.03 -134.34 0.63
N PHE A 294 -55.29 -134.28 0.18
CA PHE A 294 -55.81 -133.15 -0.60
C PHE A 294 -55.85 -131.84 0.23
N LYS A 295 -56.26 -131.93 1.50
CA LYS A 295 -56.33 -130.76 2.41
C LYS A 295 -54.94 -130.17 2.68
N TYR A 296 -53.92 -131.01 2.87
CA TYR A 296 -52.54 -130.58 3.09
C TYR A 296 -51.97 -129.78 1.91
N LEU A 297 -52.21 -130.25 0.67
CA LEU A 297 -51.78 -129.54 -0.53
C LEU A 297 -52.51 -128.20 -0.73
N THR A 298 -53.82 -128.15 -0.47
CA THR A 298 -54.60 -126.89 -0.60
C THR A 298 -54.16 -125.82 0.40
N ALA A 299 -53.87 -126.18 1.66
CA ALA A 299 -53.41 -125.22 2.66
C ALA A 299 -52.08 -124.55 2.25
N LYS A 300 -51.12 -125.37 1.77
CA LYS A 300 -49.77 -124.92 1.39
C LYS A 300 -49.78 -123.94 0.21
N ASP A 301 -50.69 -124.09 -0.73
CA ASP A 301 -50.85 -123.19 -1.88
C ASP A 301 -51.42 -121.81 -1.46
N GLN A 302 -52.33 -121.79 -0.48
CA GLN A 302 -52.83 -120.55 0.12
C GLN A 302 -51.76 -119.82 0.94
N ASP A 303 -50.89 -120.55 1.65
CA ASP A 303 -49.78 -119.96 2.41
C ASP A 303 -48.75 -119.31 1.48
N LEU A 304 -48.37 -119.99 0.39
CA LEU A 304 -47.49 -119.44 -0.64
C LEU A 304 -48.10 -118.22 -1.32
N SER A 305 -49.40 -118.26 -1.64
CA SER A 305 -50.13 -117.13 -2.21
C SER A 305 -50.10 -115.90 -1.31
N ARG A 306 -50.31 -116.09 0.01
CA ARG A 306 -50.24 -115.01 1.01
C ARG A 306 -48.84 -114.43 1.16
N ASP A 307 -47.78 -115.26 1.15
CA ASP A 307 -46.41 -114.72 1.23
C ASP A 307 -45.98 -113.98 -0.05
N ILE A 308 -46.41 -114.44 -1.23
CA ILE A 308 -46.22 -113.72 -2.51
C ILE A 308 -46.87 -112.33 -2.44
N GLU A 309 -48.11 -112.24 -1.95
CA GLU A 309 -48.80 -110.95 -1.81
C GLU A 309 -48.07 -110.02 -0.81
N LEU A 310 -47.57 -110.56 0.30
CA LEU A 310 -46.73 -109.81 1.25
C LEU A 310 -45.41 -109.32 0.62
N LYS A 311 -44.80 -110.09 -0.29
CA LYS A 311 -43.62 -109.62 -1.05
C LYS A 311 -44.00 -108.47 -2.00
N ILE A 312 -45.11 -108.59 -2.74
CA ILE A 312 -45.58 -107.55 -3.66
C ILE A 312 -45.82 -106.24 -2.91
N ARG A 313 -46.62 -106.25 -1.83
CA ARG A 313 -46.86 -105.08 -0.97
C ARG A 313 -45.59 -104.53 -0.29
N LYS A 314 -44.49 -105.29 -0.23
CA LYS A 314 -43.18 -104.81 0.24
C LYS A 314 -42.37 -104.16 -0.89
N ILE A 315 -42.43 -104.72 -2.11
CA ILE A 315 -41.81 -104.15 -3.31
C ILE A 315 -42.44 -102.79 -3.65
N GLU A 316 -43.77 -102.67 -3.63
CA GLU A 316 -44.48 -101.41 -3.90
C GLU A 316 -44.08 -100.29 -2.94
N ARG A 317 -44.01 -100.58 -1.64
CA ARG A 317 -43.55 -99.62 -0.62
C ARG A 317 -42.11 -99.17 -0.85
N LEU A 318 -41.22 -100.09 -1.22
CA LEU A 318 -39.82 -99.75 -1.54
C LEU A 318 -39.72 -98.94 -2.84
N GLN A 319 -40.50 -99.26 -3.88
CA GLN A 319 -40.55 -98.48 -5.12
C GLN A 319 -41.10 -97.07 -4.89
N SER A 320 -42.16 -96.92 -4.09
CA SER A 320 -42.71 -95.61 -3.69
C SER A 320 -41.69 -94.78 -2.91
N SER A 321 -40.98 -95.39 -1.96
CA SER A 321 -39.89 -94.73 -1.23
C SER A 321 -38.74 -94.28 -2.16
N ILE A 322 -38.32 -95.13 -3.10
CA ILE A 322 -37.30 -94.79 -4.12
C ILE A 322 -37.79 -93.63 -5.01
N ALA A 323 -39.06 -93.61 -5.39
CA ALA A 323 -39.65 -92.52 -6.18
C ALA A 323 -39.66 -91.20 -5.39
N HIS A 324 -40.06 -91.23 -4.12
CA HIS A 324 -40.03 -90.07 -3.22
C HIS A 324 -38.61 -89.51 -3.07
N TRP A 325 -37.62 -90.36 -2.76
CA TRP A 325 -36.23 -89.91 -2.61
C TRP A 325 -35.63 -89.39 -3.93
N ARG A 326 -35.94 -90.00 -5.08
CA ARG A 326 -35.54 -89.47 -6.39
C ARG A 326 -36.15 -88.09 -6.66
N ALA A 327 -37.43 -87.89 -6.35
CA ALA A 327 -38.07 -86.58 -6.48
C ALA A 327 -37.44 -85.54 -5.53
N LYS A 328 -37.12 -85.91 -4.29
CA LYS A 328 -36.51 -85.02 -3.31
C LYS A 328 -35.07 -84.63 -3.68
N ILE A 329 -34.29 -85.56 -4.24
CA ILE A 329 -32.95 -85.28 -4.79
C ILE A 329 -33.06 -84.32 -5.99
N ALA A 330 -33.98 -84.57 -6.93
CA ALA A 330 -34.19 -83.69 -8.08
C ALA A 330 -34.64 -82.28 -7.68
N GLN A 331 -35.52 -82.16 -6.67
CA GLN A 331 -35.90 -80.88 -6.07
C GLN A 331 -34.68 -80.16 -5.47
N ASN A 332 -33.88 -80.83 -4.65
CA ASN A 332 -32.72 -80.22 -4.00
C ASN A 332 -31.66 -79.76 -5.01
N VAL A 333 -31.37 -80.57 -6.04
CA VAL A 333 -30.46 -80.18 -7.13
C VAL A 333 -30.96 -78.93 -7.85
N LYS A 334 -32.27 -78.84 -8.13
CA LYS A 334 -32.88 -77.65 -8.74
C LYS A 334 -32.71 -76.43 -7.84
N GLU A 335 -33.16 -76.49 -6.58
CA GLU A 335 -33.08 -75.39 -5.62
C GLU A 335 -31.64 -74.91 -5.38
N CYS A 336 -30.68 -75.82 -5.32
CA CYS A 336 -29.25 -75.49 -5.23
C CYS A 336 -28.73 -74.83 -6.51
N SER A 337 -29.13 -75.29 -7.71
CA SER A 337 -28.74 -74.65 -8.97
C SER A 337 -29.31 -73.23 -9.13
N GLU A 338 -30.57 -73.02 -8.74
CA GLU A 338 -31.24 -71.72 -8.81
C GLU A 338 -30.64 -70.72 -7.81
N ARG A 339 -30.35 -71.18 -6.57
CA ARG A 339 -29.65 -70.38 -5.54
C ARG A 339 -28.22 -70.02 -5.95
N ASN A 340 -27.45 -70.98 -6.48
CA ASN A 340 -26.09 -70.71 -6.93
C ASN A 340 -26.06 -69.71 -8.09
N ARG A 341 -26.99 -69.84 -9.06
CA ARG A 341 -27.11 -68.89 -10.17
C ARG A 341 -27.41 -67.47 -9.67
N ALA A 342 -28.35 -67.31 -8.74
CA ALA A 342 -28.66 -65.99 -8.16
C ALA A 342 -27.43 -65.36 -7.49
N LEU A 343 -26.66 -66.14 -6.72
CA LEU A 343 -25.42 -65.68 -6.09
C LEU A 343 -24.32 -65.33 -7.12
N GLU A 344 -24.26 -66.02 -8.26
CA GLU A 344 -23.35 -65.66 -9.37
C GLU A 344 -23.78 -64.39 -10.10
N GLU A 345 -25.08 -64.19 -10.31
CA GLU A 345 -25.66 -62.96 -10.89
C GLU A 345 -25.40 -61.74 -9.98
N GLU A 346 -25.65 -61.86 -8.66
CA GLU A 346 -25.34 -60.82 -7.66
C GLU A 346 -23.84 -60.51 -7.57
N LYS A 347 -22.99 -61.55 -7.49
CA LYS A 347 -21.52 -61.40 -7.51
C LYS A 347 -21.03 -60.73 -8.80
N GLY A 348 -21.65 -61.06 -9.94
CA GLY A 348 -21.40 -60.41 -11.23
C GLY A 348 -21.74 -58.92 -11.20
N ALA A 349 -22.93 -58.58 -10.69
CA ALA A 349 -23.36 -57.19 -10.52
C ALA A 349 -22.42 -56.42 -9.59
N ILE A 350 -22.13 -56.92 -8.38
CA ILE A 350 -21.23 -56.28 -7.41
C ILE A 350 -19.83 -56.07 -8.01
N SER A 351 -19.29 -57.06 -8.73
CA SER A 351 -18.01 -56.94 -9.45
C SER A 351 -18.05 -55.82 -10.50
N ALA A 352 -19.13 -55.72 -11.29
CA ALA A 352 -19.30 -54.65 -12.27
C ALA A 352 -19.46 -53.26 -11.62
N HIS A 353 -20.17 -53.15 -10.49
CA HIS A 353 -20.27 -51.92 -9.71
C HIS A 353 -18.91 -51.51 -9.12
N PHE A 354 -18.14 -52.45 -8.57
CA PHE A 354 -16.78 -52.20 -8.10
C PHE A 354 -15.84 -51.73 -9.22
N GLN A 355 -15.90 -52.35 -10.40
CA GLN A 355 -15.11 -51.91 -11.56
C GLN A 355 -15.49 -50.49 -12.03
N LYS A 356 -16.79 -50.18 -12.11
CA LYS A 356 -17.28 -48.82 -12.42
C LYS A 356 -16.81 -47.79 -11.40
N LEU A 357 -16.89 -48.11 -10.10
CA LEU A 357 -16.45 -47.23 -9.02
C LEU A 357 -14.93 -47.01 -9.04
N LYS A 358 -14.14 -48.08 -9.25
CA LYS A 358 -12.68 -48.01 -9.37
C LYS A 358 -12.25 -47.20 -10.60
N ALA A 359 -12.99 -47.29 -11.71
CA ALA A 359 -12.78 -46.44 -12.89
C ALA A 359 -13.11 -44.96 -12.60
N LYS A 360 -14.21 -44.65 -11.89
CA LYS A 360 -14.53 -43.28 -11.47
C LYS A 360 -13.45 -42.72 -10.52
N MET A 361 -13.02 -43.49 -9.53
CA MET A 361 -11.95 -43.12 -8.60
C MET A 361 -10.64 -42.82 -9.32
N ASN A 362 -10.23 -43.67 -10.27
CA ASN A 362 -9.01 -43.43 -11.05
C ASN A 362 -9.11 -42.16 -11.90
N ARG A 363 -10.23 -41.92 -12.59
CA ARG A 363 -10.45 -40.68 -13.36
C ARG A 363 -10.32 -39.45 -12.47
N MET A 364 -11.01 -39.39 -11.33
CA MET A 364 -10.89 -38.25 -10.42
C MET A 364 -9.46 -38.08 -9.91
N ARG A 365 -8.74 -39.16 -9.58
CA ARG A 365 -7.32 -39.09 -9.19
C ARG A 365 -6.43 -38.52 -10.29
N ASP A 366 -6.68 -38.87 -11.55
CA ASP A 366 -5.87 -38.38 -12.67
C ASP A 366 -6.25 -36.94 -13.07
N ASP A 367 -7.52 -36.55 -12.95
CA ASP A 367 -7.97 -35.16 -13.14
C ASP A 367 -7.47 -34.24 -12.01
N HIS A 368 -7.44 -34.71 -10.76
CA HIS A 368 -6.83 -33.97 -9.64
C HIS A 368 -5.31 -33.83 -9.81
N LYS A 369 -4.60 -34.86 -10.29
CA LYS A 369 -3.16 -34.76 -10.64
C LYS A 369 -2.93 -33.69 -11.70
N ARG A 370 -3.72 -33.70 -12.79
CA ARG A 370 -3.63 -32.70 -13.87
C ARG A 370 -3.84 -31.29 -13.33
N ARG A 371 -4.96 -31.02 -12.65
CA ARG A 371 -5.23 -29.72 -12.03
C ARG A 371 -4.10 -29.26 -11.10
N LEU A 372 -3.48 -30.19 -10.36
CA LEU A 372 -2.32 -29.89 -9.50
C LEU A 372 -1.05 -29.60 -10.31
N THR A 373 -0.75 -30.33 -11.39
CA THR A 373 0.41 -30.03 -12.25
C THR A 373 0.24 -28.71 -12.98
N ASP A 374 -0.97 -28.42 -13.46
CA ASP A 374 -1.30 -27.22 -14.23
C ASP A 374 -1.20 -25.98 -13.33
N LEU A 375 -1.82 -26.05 -12.13
CA LEU A 375 -1.66 -25.02 -11.09
C LEU A 375 -0.19 -24.84 -10.67
N SER A 376 0.57 -25.94 -10.55
CA SER A 376 2.00 -25.90 -10.18
C SER A 376 2.91 -25.42 -11.31
N SER A 377 2.47 -25.42 -12.58
CA SER A 377 3.15 -24.70 -13.65
C SER A 377 2.78 -23.23 -13.59
N ASN A 378 1.49 -22.91 -13.72
CA ASN A 378 0.99 -21.54 -13.78
C ASN A 378 1.48 -20.68 -12.59
N ALA A 379 1.54 -21.24 -11.38
CA ALA A 379 2.08 -20.54 -10.21
C ALA A 379 3.61 -20.35 -10.25
N ARG A 380 4.37 -21.27 -10.85
CA ARG A 380 5.82 -21.11 -11.09
C ARG A 380 6.06 -20.07 -12.18
N ASP A 381 5.29 -20.13 -13.25
CA ASP A 381 5.44 -19.28 -14.43
C ASP A 381 5.06 -17.83 -14.07
N ALA A 382 3.97 -17.63 -13.32
CA ALA A 382 3.60 -16.34 -12.73
C ALA A 382 4.60 -15.85 -11.67
N LYS A 383 5.20 -16.74 -10.86
CA LYS A 383 6.30 -16.34 -9.98
C LYS A 383 7.50 -15.86 -10.79
N MET A 384 7.86 -16.55 -11.87
CA MET A 384 9.01 -16.20 -12.70
C MET A 384 8.80 -14.87 -13.44
N THR A 385 7.59 -14.54 -13.88
CA THR A 385 7.31 -13.20 -14.44
C THR A 385 7.40 -12.10 -13.38
N LEU A 386 6.91 -12.33 -12.17
CA LEU A 386 7.04 -11.40 -11.04
C LEU A 386 8.50 -11.23 -10.57
N ASP A 387 9.28 -12.31 -10.46
CA ASP A 387 10.71 -12.27 -10.13
C ASP A 387 11.47 -11.43 -11.20
N ASN A 388 11.17 -11.63 -12.50
CA ASN A 388 11.76 -10.84 -13.59
C ASN A 388 11.36 -9.35 -13.54
N GLN A 389 10.11 -9.03 -13.20
CA GLN A 389 9.64 -7.65 -13.01
C GLN A 389 10.34 -6.99 -11.81
N LEU A 390 10.55 -7.74 -10.72
CA LEU A 390 11.27 -7.30 -9.54
C LEU A 390 12.75 -7.01 -9.86
N GLU A 391 13.43 -7.88 -10.61
CA GLU A 391 14.81 -7.61 -11.08
C GLU A 391 14.89 -6.34 -11.95
N LEU A 392 13.89 -6.10 -12.80
CA LEU A 392 13.82 -4.89 -13.63
C LEU A 392 13.60 -3.63 -12.77
N ALA A 393 12.65 -3.67 -11.82
CA ALA A 393 12.39 -2.58 -10.90
C ALA A 393 13.60 -2.26 -10.01
N GLU A 394 14.25 -3.28 -9.45
CA GLU A 394 15.51 -3.12 -8.72
C GLU A 394 16.60 -2.50 -9.59
N ARG A 395 16.72 -2.90 -10.87
CA ARG A 395 17.70 -2.33 -11.80
C ARG A 395 17.43 -0.85 -12.06
N ILE A 396 16.17 -0.47 -12.27
CA ILE A 396 15.74 0.93 -12.45
C ILE A 396 16.06 1.75 -11.19
N LEU A 397 15.75 1.24 -9.99
CA LEU A 397 16.05 1.92 -8.73
C LEU A 397 17.56 2.09 -8.50
N LYS A 398 18.35 1.03 -8.73
CA LYS A 398 19.83 1.06 -8.60
C LYS A 398 20.48 2.04 -9.59
N LEU A 399 19.96 2.12 -10.83
CA LEU A 399 20.39 3.12 -11.81
C LEU A 399 19.98 4.55 -11.39
N GLY A 400 18.76 4.73 -10.88
CA GLY A 400 18.28 6.02 -10.37
C GLY A 400 19.12 6.53 -9.19
N GLU A 401 19.48 5.67 -8.25
CA GLU A 401 20.38 6.01 -7.13
C GLU A 401 21.80 6.36 -7.62
N LEU A 402 22.31 5.64 -8.62
CA LEU A 402 23.62 5.91 -9.23
C LEU A 402 23.63 7.27 -9.94
N VAL A 403 22.62 7.58 -10.75
CA VAL A 403 22.47 8.90 -11.39
C VAL A 403 22.33 10.02 -10.35
N ARG A 404 21.57 9.79 -9.26
CA ARG A 404 21.39 10.77 -8.18
C ARG A 404 22.70 11.14 -7.46
N LYS A 405 23.76 10.32 -7.56
CA LYS A 405 25.10 10.67 -7.04
C LYS A 405 25.83 11.71 -7.90
N LEU A 406 25.41 11.91 -9.15
CA LEU A 406 25.93 12.93 -10.08
C LEU A 406 25.09 14.23 -10.10
N GLU A 407 23.80 14.16 -9.72
CA GLU A 407 22.95 15.35 -9.53
C GLU A 407 23.54 16.33 -8.50
N THR A 408 23.39 17.64 -8.76
CA THR A 408 23.79 18.71 -7.84
C THR A 408 22.86 18.79 -6.63
N GLU A 409 23.29 19.46 -5.55
CA GLU A 409 22.46 19.66 -4.35
C GLU A 409 21.12 20.36 -4.67
N ARG A 410 21.09 21.25 -5.68
CA ARG A 410 19.87 21.93 -6.11
C ARG A 410 18.87 20.95 -6.72
N GLU A 411 19.34 20.11 -7.64
CA GLU A 411 18.52 19.10 -8.32
C GLU A 411 18.10 17.97 -7.37
N ARG A 412 18.92 17.64 -6.36
CA ARG A 412 18.53 16.65 -5.34
C ARG A 412 17.36 17.11 -4.46
N VAL A 413 17.24 18.43 -4.23
CA VAL A 413 16.22 19.05 -3.36
C VAL A 413 14.99 19.52 -4.16
N LEU A 414 15.18 20.05 -5.37
CA LEU A 414 14.12 20.27 -6.37
C LEU A 414 14.50 19.55 -7.68
N PRO A 415 14.15 18.25 -7.84
CA PRO A 415 14.40 17.51 -9.09
C PRO A 415 13.53 17.99 -10.24
N PHE A 416 12.39 18.59 -9.92
CA PHE A 416 11.43 19.15 -10.85
C PHE A 416 11.42 20.66 -10.65
N TYR A 417 11.78 21.38 -11.70
CA TYR A 417 11.74 22.84 -11.72
C TYR A 417 10.33 23.30 -12.07
N LEU A 418 9.90 24.38 -11.42
CA LEU A 418 8.71 25.12 -11.82
C LEU A 418 9.00 25.74 -13.19
N SER A 419 8.42 25.15 -14.24
CA SER A 419 8.12 25.86 -15.47
C SER A 419 7.28 27.09 -15.11
N THR A 420 7.50 28.23 -15.78
CA THR A 420 6.67 29.42 -15.55
C THR A 420 5.23 29.10 -15.97
N ILE A 421 4.24 29.70 -15.31
CA ILE A 421 2.81 29.49 -15.62
C ILE A 421 2.45 29.90 -17.08
N ALA A 422 3.32 30.67 -17.74
CA ALA A 422 3.29 30.90 -19.19
C ALA A 422 3.83 29.69 -19.98
N ASP A 423 5.06 29.24 -19.66
CA ASP A 423 5.72 28.10 -20.30
C ASP A 423 4.87 26.82 -20.27
N GLU A 424 4.15 26.54 -19.17
CA GLU A 424 3.26 25.37 -19.10
C GLU A 424 2.02 25.49 -19.99
N LYS A 425 1.54 26.71 -20.26
CA LYS A 425 0.41 26.92 -21.17
C LYS A 425 0.85 26.79 -22.63
N GLU A 426 1.95 27.43 -23.02
CA GLU A 426 2.48 27.29 -24.38
C GLU A 426 2.92 25.84 -24.67
N ALA A 427 3.53 25.16 -23.70
CA ALA A 427 3.88 23.74 -23.84
C ALA A 427 2.63 22.85 -23.96
N ASN A 428 1.63 23.03 -23.09
CA ASN A 428 0.39 22.25 -23.16
C ASN A 428 -0.36 22.49 -24.47
N GLU A 429 -0.51 23.74 -24.91
CA GLU A 429 -1.14 24.07 -26.20
C GLU A 429 -0.39 23.44 -27.39
N LEU A 430 0.95 23.43 -27.38
CA LEU A 430 1.74 22.73 -28.40
C LEU A 430 1.53 21.22 -28.37
N THR A 431 1.53 20.58 -27.19
CA THR A 431 1.26 19.14 -27.08
C THR A 431 -0.18 18.78 -27.43
N GLU A 432 -1.15 19.61 -27.10
CA GLU A 432 -2.57 19.34 -27.38
C GLU A 432 -2.86 19.36 -28.88
N ASN A 433 -2.25 20.30 -29.62
CA ASN A 433 -2.33 20.33 -31.08
C ASN A 433 -1.71 19.08 -31.74
N VAL A 434 -0.62 18.53 -31.20
CA VAL A 434 -0.02 17.26 -31.67
C VAL A 434 -0.87 16.06 -31.26
N ARG A 435 -1.39 16.02 -30.03
CA ARG A 435 -2.29 14.96 -29.55
C ARG A 435 -3.55 14.88 -30.40
N MET A 436 -4.16 16.02 -30.73
CA MET A 436 -5.36 16.06 -31.56
C MET A 436 -5.13 15.55 -32.99
N SER A 437 -3.91 15.65 -33.55
CA SER A 437 -3.62 15.07 -34.88
C SER A 437 -3.37 13.56 -34.84
N VAL A 438 -2.78 13.02 -33.76
CA VAL A 438 -2.63 11.56 -33.57
C VAL A 438 -3.96 10.90 -33.20
N ARG A 439 -4.75 11.53 -32.32
CA ARG A 439 -6.04 11.01 -31.85
C ARG A 439 -7.07 10.85 -32.98
N SER A 440 -6.94 11.61 -34.07
CA SER A 440 -7.77 11.42 -35.28
C SER A 440 -7.45 10.16 -36.10
N GLU A 441 -6.33 9.46 -35.85
CA GLU A 441 -5.99 8.21 -36.54
C GLU A 441 -6.42 6.95 -35.77
N GLN A 442 -6.72 7.07 -34.47
CA GLN A 442 -6.89 5.92 -33.55
C GLN A 442 -8.33 5.70 -33.02
N LEU A 443 -9.35 6.33 -33.62
CA LEU A 443 -10.77 6.13 -33.24
C LEU A 443 -11.35 4.79 -33.75
N ARG A 444 -10.74 3.66 -33.38
CA ARG A 444 -11.17 2.28 -33.71
C ARG A 444 -10.72 1.22 -32.69
N GLU A 445 -11.06 1.39 -31.42
CA GLU A 445 -11.05 0.30 -30.42
C GLU A 445 -11.82 0.79 -29.18
N GLU A 446 -13.11 0.47 -29.09
CA GLU A 446 -14.02 0.94 -28.02
C GLU A 446 -14.29 -0.14 -26.94
N ASP A 447 -13.86 -1.38 -27.14
CA ASP A 447 -14.20 -2.55 -26.30
C ASP A 447 -13.31 -2.72 -25.04
N ASP A 448 -12.40 -1.79 -24.76
CA ASP A 448 -11.22 -2.05 -23.92
C ASP A 448 -11.19 -1.22 -22.61
N GLU A 449 -12.32 -0.67 -22.14
CA GLU A 449 -12.36 0.16 -20.92
C GLU A 449 -12.36 -0.65 -19.61
N GLU A 450 -13.09 -1.77 -19.53
CA GLU A 450 -13.30 -2.52 -18.27
C GLU A 450 -12.01 -3.14 -17.67
N LEU A 451 -10.95 -3.32 -18.47
CA LEU A 451 -9.67 -3.88 -18.02
C LEU A 451 -8.68 -2.83 -17.46
N LYS A 452 -8.96 -1.53 -17.63
CA LYS A 452 -8.01 -0.46 -17.27
C LYS A 452 -8.03 -0.13 -15.77
N GLU A 453 -9.11 -0.43 -15.05
CA GLU A 453 -9.29 -0.12 -13.62
C GLU A 453 -8.32 -0.88 -12.69
N PHE A 454 -7.76 -2.01 -13.16
CA PHE A 454 -6.83 -2.85 -12.38
C PHE A 454 -5.34 -2.65 -12.72
N GLN A 455 -5.00 -1.70 -13.60
CA GLN A 455 -3.61 -1.38 -13.91
C GLN A 455 -3.03 -0.37 -12.90
N PRO A 456 -1.72 -0.45 -12.54
CA PRO A 456 -1.09 0.48 -11.61
C PRO A 456 -0.87 1.85 -12.27
N GLN A 457 -1.91 2.68 -12.28
CA GLN A 457 -1.91 3.98 -12.93
C GLN A 457 -1.08 5.02 -12.15
N GLY A 458 -0.27 5.80 -12.87
CA GLY A 458 0.40 6.97 -12.32
C GLY A 458 -0.61 8.08 -12.02
N VAL A 459 -0.58 8.61 -10.80
CA VAL A 459 -1.51 9.66 -10.33
C VAL A 459 -0.74 10.95 -10.07
N ASN A 460 -1.26 12.09 -10.54
CA ASN A 460 -0.73 13.42 -10.27
C ASN A 460 -1.87 14.29 -9.72
N ASN A 461 -1.69 14.84 -8.51
CA ASN A 461 -2.71 15.62 -7.80
C ASN A 461 -4.11 14.97 -7.76
N GLY A 462 -4.17 13.65 -7.57
CA GLY A 462 -5.41 12.87 -7.52
C GLY A 462 -6.03 12.50 -8.88
N VAL A 463 -5.47 12.98 -9.99
CA VAL A 463 -5.95 12.67 -11.35
C VAL A 463 -5.08 11.57 -11.99
N VAL A 464 -5.72 10.64 -12.68
CA VAL A 464 -5.07 9.62 -13.52
C VAL A 464 -4.31 10.30 -14.65
N VAL A 465 -3.01 10.08 -14.70
CA VAL A 465 -2.12 10.61 -15.75
C VAL A 465 -2.13 9.67 -16.95
N SER A 466 -2.02 10.20 -18.17
CA SER A 466 -1.91 9.35 -19.36
C SER A 466 -0.57 8.62 -19.40
N GLU A 467 -0.50 7.42 -19.99
CA GLU A 467 0.77 6.71 -20.20
C GLU A 467 1.82 7.56 -20.93
N TRP A 468 1.35 8.41 -21.86
CA TRP A 468 2.16 9.36 -22.62
C TRP A 468 2.78 10.49 -21.77
N GLU A 469 2.26 10.71 -20.55
CA GLU A 469 2.63 11.81 -19.64
C GLU A 469 3.46 11.34 -18.43
N TYR A 470 3.49 10.02 -18.14
CA TYR A 470 4.22 9.46 -16.99
C TYR A 470 5.70 9.85 -16.90
N LEU A 471 6.32 10.16 -18.05
CA LEU A 471 7.73 10.53 -18.14
C LEU A 471 7.97 12.04 -18.30
N ASP A 472 6.95 12.91 -18.31
CA ASP A 472 7.15 14.34 -18.55
C ASP A 472 8.02 15.01 -17.49
N LEU A 473 7.86 14.64 -16.21
CA LEU A 473 8.72 15.10 -15.12
C LEU A 473 10.16 14.55 -15.24
N PHE A 474 10.33 13.35 -15.81
CA PHE A 474 11.65 12.79 -16.11
C PHE A 474 12.30 13.55 -17.28
N TRP A 475 11.56 13.82 -18.36
CA TRP A 475 12.02 14.56 -19.53
C TRP A 475 12.35 16.01 -19.19
N LYS A 476 11.58 16.68 -18.32
CA LYS A 476 11.96 17.97 -17.73
C LYS A 476 13.36 17.85 -17.08
N ARG A 477 13.55 16.98 -16.10
CA ARG A 477 14.86 16.80 -15.41
C ARG A 477 16.01 16.48 -16.39
N TYR A 478 15.78 15.59 -17.37
CA TYR A 478 16.76 15.24 -18.40
C TYR A 478 17.15 16.45 -19.28
N ASN A 479 16.17 17.19 -19.79
CA ASN A 479 16.39 18.36 -20.64
C ASN A 479 17.17 19.46 -19.90
N LYS A 480 16.94 19.64 -18.60
CA LYS A 480 17.70 20.58 -17.77
C LYS A 480 19.17 20.19 -17.65
N ALA A 481 19.46 18.91 -17.35
CA ALA A 481 20.84 18.41 -17.33
C ALA A 481 21.53 18.58 -18.69
N MET A 482 20.82 18.33 -19.80
CA MET A 482 21.32 18.52 -21.16
C MET A 482 21.62 19.99 -21.49
N LEU A 483 20.77 20.93 -21.06
CA LEU A 483 21.00 22.38 -21.22
C LEU A 483 22.23 22.85 -20.44
N ASP A 484 22.42 22.36 -19.22
CA ASP A 484 23.59 22.73 -18.40
C ASP A 484 24.88 22.08 -18.94
N GLU A 485 24.81 20.88 -19.51
CA GLU A 485 25.93 20.26 -20.23
C GLU A 485 26.33 21.11 -21.46
N MET A 486 25.36 21.60 -22.25
CA MET A 486 25.63 22.51 -23.36
C MET A 486 26.21 23.86 -22.90
N ALA A 487 25.78 24.39 -21.76
CA ALA A 487 26.31 25.63 -21.20
C ALA A 487 27.78 25.46 -20.75
N ILE A 488 28.09 24.37 -20.03
CA ILE A 488 29.45 24.01 -19.60
C ILE A 488 30.35 23.78 -20.83
N ARG A 489 29.84 23.11 -21.88
CA ARG A 489 30.59 22.87 -23.12
C ARG A 489 30.95 24.18 -23.83
N ARG A 490 30.03 25.16 -23.91
CA ARG A 490 30.29 26.49 -24.50
C ARG A 490 31.30 27.31 -23.70
N GLU A 491 31.20 27.34 -22.37
CA GLU A 491 32.21 28.03 -21.54
C GLU A 491 33.58 27.33 -21.64
N LYS A 492 33.64 26.00 -21.75
CA LYS A 492 34.88 25.27 -22.01
C LYS A 492 35.49 25.63 -23.37
N GLU A 493 34.70 25.65 -24.45
CA GLU A 493 35.14 26.09 -25.77
C GLU A 493 35.65 27.55 -25.76
N ARG A 494 34.96 28.43 -25.03
CA ARG A 494 35.38 29.81 -24.80
C ARG A 494 36.71 29.90 -24.06
N PHE A 495 36.86 29.23 -22.92
CA PHE A 495 38.11 29.23 -22.15
C PHE A 495 39.27 28.57 -22.92
N GLU A 496 39.01 27.56 -23.75
CA GLU A 496 40.02 27.02 -24.66
C GLU A 496 40.47 28.04 -25.70
N ASN A 497 39.58 28.89 -26.20
CA ASN A 497 39.92 29.93 -27.16
C ASN A 497 40.64 31.12 -26.48
N GLU A 498 40.16 31.60 -25.33
CA GLU A 498 40.86 32.58 -24.51
C GLU A 498 42.27 32.10 -24.11
N ASN A 499 42.44 30.81 -23.80
CA ASN A 499 43.75 30.21 -23.52
C ASN A 499 44.65 30.13 -24.77
N LYS A 500 44.10 29.80 -25.96
CA LYS A 500 44.85 29.85 -27.24
C LYS A 500 45.30 31.28 -27.55
N GLU A 501 44.45 32.28 -27.33
CA GLU A 501 44.76 33.70 -27.51
C GLU A 501 45.83 34.16 -26.52
N LEU A 502 45.70 33.82 -25.23
CA LEU A 502 46.72 34.14 -24.22
C LEU A 502 48.07 33.45 -24.50
N GLN A 503 48.06 32.20 -25.00
CA GLN A 503 49.29 31.53 -25.45
C GLN A 503 49.90 32.19 -26.68
N ALA A 504 49.09 32.67 -27.64
CA ALA A 504 49.56 33.41 -28.81
C ALA A 504 50.15 34.77 -28.41
N ILE A 505 49.51 35.52 -27.50
CA ILE A 505 50.00 36.79 -26.96
C ILE A 505 51.28 36.57 -26.15
N LEU A 506 51.34 35.53 -25.32
CA LEU A 506 52.55 35.18 -24.57
C LEU A 506 53.70 34.78 -25.50
N LYS A 507 53.43 34.00 -26.56
CA LYS A 507 54.41 33.70 -27.61
C LYS A 507 54.90 35.00 -28.25
N GLN A 508 53.99 35.87 -28.70
CA GLN A 508 54.34 37.17 -29.32
C GLN A 508 55.17 38.07 -28.39
N TYR A 509 54.91 38.04 -27.08
CA TYR A 509 55.67 38.78 -26.08
C TYR A 509 57.08 38.21 -25.87
N LEU A 510 57.21 36.87 -25.81
CA LEU A 510 58.51 36.18 -25.73
C LEU A 510 59.33 36.38 -27.02
N ASP A 511 58.71 36.27 -28.18
CA ASP A 511 59.27 36.58 -29.50
C ASP A 511 59.63 38.07 -29.65
N GLY A 512 58.96 38.97 -28.92
CA GLY A 512 59.29 40.39 -28.85
C GLY A 512 60.51 40.72 -27.97
N ILE A 513 60.93 39.79 -27.10
CA ILE A 513 62.06 39.95 -26.17
C ILE A 513 63.26 39.09 -26.57
N SER A 514 63.02 37.93 -27.18
CA SER A 514 64.03 36.95 -27.60
C SER A 514 64.30 37.04 -29.10
N VAL A 515 65.58 37.15 -29.49
CA VAL A 515 65.97 37.18 -30.90
C VAL A 515 66.03 35.76 -31.46
N ASN A 516 64.87 35.27 -31.94
CA ASN A 516 64.71 33.95 -32.53
C ASN A 516 64.50 34.04 -34.07
N ASN A 517 64.82 32.98 -34.81
CA ASN A 517 64.78 32.96 -36.29
C ASN A 517 63.38 33.28 -36.85
N ASP A 518 62.31 32.78 -36.22
CA ASP A 518 60.93 33.07 -36.62
C ASP A 518 60.65 34.59 -36.58
N VAL A 519 61.19 35.29 -35.59
CA VAL A 519 61.04 36.74 -35.39
C VAL A 519 61.75 37.51 -36.50
N LEU A 520 62.91 37.05 -36.95
CA LEU A 520 63.68 37.65 -38.04
C LEU A 520 63.02 37.46 -39.42
N ASN A 521 62.23 36.40 -39.59
CA ASN A 521 61.49 36.11 -40.82
C ASN A 521 60.15 36.86 -40.94
N HIS A 522 59.62 37.42 -39.85
CA HIS A 522 58.36 38.16 -39.83
C HIS A 522 58.59 39.68 -39.70
N SER A 523 57.53 40.47 -39.91
CA SER A 523 57.62 41.94 -39.82
C SER A 523 57.86 42.39 -38.37
N ASN A 524 59.10 42.78 -38.06
CA ASN A 524 59.58 43.05 -36.71
C ASN A 524 60.09 44.49 -36.52
N PRO A 525 60.27 44.97 -35.28
CA PRO A 525 60.89 46.27 -35.00
C PRO A 525 62.43 46.24 -35.05
N LEU A 526 63.05 45.06 -35.17
CA LEU A 526 64.51 44.88 -35.13
C LEU A 526 65.20 45.16 -36.47
N LEU A 527 64.52 44.95 -37.61
CA LEU A 527 65.09 45.08 -38.95
C LEU A 527 64.07 45.70 -39.92
N VAL A 528 63.98 47.02 -39.91
CA VAL A 528 62.91 47.79 -40.58
C VAL A 528 63.19 48.01 -42.08
N VAL A 529 62.75 47.08 -42.92
CA VAL A 529 62.88 47.20 -44.38
C VAL A 529 61.79 48.13 -44.95
N ASN A 530 62.20 49.08 -45.80
CA ASN A 530 61.32 50.00 -46.56
C ASN A 530 60.29 50.78 -45.71
N GLY A 531 60.66 51.14 -44.47
CA GLY A 531 59.87 52.04 -43.60
C GLY A 531 58.54 51.48 -43.09
N ARG A 532 58.25 50.18 -43.28
CA ARG A 532 56.95 49.57 -42.96
C ARG A 532 56.80 49.18 -41.48
N LEU A 533 57.03 50.11 -40.57
CA LEU A 533 56.80 49.88 -39.13
C LEU A 533 55.32 50.11 -38.78
N LYS A 534 54.48 49.07 -38.90
CA LYS A 534 53.04 49.12 -38.57
C LYS A 534 52.78 49.10 -37.05
N LEU A 535 53.17 50.15 -36.32
CA LEU A 535 52.64 50.37 -34.98
C LEU A 535 51.17 50.81 -35.06
N HIS A 536 50.31 50.13 -34.32
CA HIS A 536 48.86 50.36 -34.22
C HIS A 536 48.09 50.49 -35.54
N GLN A 537 47.77 49.35 -36.14
CA GLN A 537 46.56 49.19 -36.94
C GLN A 537 45.67 48.15 -36.24
N PRO A 538 44.37 48.40 -35.98
CA PRO A 538 43.49 47.36 -35.46
C PRO A 538 43.36 46.28 -36.52
N GLU A 539 43.71 45.05 -36.17
CA GLU A 539 43.53 43.90 -37.06
C GLU A 539 42.02 43.58 -37.19
N GLY A 540 41.60 43.02 -38.31
CA GLY A 540 40.22 42.56 -38.48
C GLY A 540 39.26 43.42 -39.32
N GLN A 541 39.74 44.21 -40.29
CA GLN A 541 38.94 44.34 -41.52
C GLN A 541 39.10 43.05 -42.35
N ALA A 542 38.41 41.99 -41.90
CA ALA A 542 38.17 40.82 -42.72
C ALA A 542 37.46 41.29 -44.01
N GLN A 543 37.95 40.82 -45.17
CA GLN A 543 37.28 41.11 -46.43
C GLN A 543 35.90 40.45 -46.39
N LYS A 544 34.84 41.24 -46.23
CA LYS A 544 33.47 40.75 -46.42
C LYS A 544 33.41 40.19 -47.85
N PRO A 545 33.07 38.89 -48.05
CA PRO A 545 32.81 38.40 -49.39
C PRO A 545 31.69 39.26 -50.00
N LYS A 546 31.86 39.70 -51.24
CA LYS A 546 30.80 40.43 -51.94
C LYS A 546 29.56 39.52 -51.99
N PRO A 547 28.36 40.00 -51.65
CA PRO A 547 27.16 39.19 -51.80
C PRO A 547 26.94 38.89 -53.28
N VAL A 548 27.23 37.66 -53.68
CA VAL A 548 26.80 37.13 -54.97
C VAL A 548 25.32 36.79 -54.83
N ILE A 549 24.48 37.61 -55.45
CA ILE A 549 23.06 37.31 -55.57
C ILE A 549 22.93 36.24 -56.65
N ASP A 550 22.64 35.01 -56.25
CA ASP A 550 22.27 33.95 -57.19
C ASP A 550 20.89 34.27 -57.80
N ALA A 551 20.76 34.07 -59.11
CA ALA A 551 19.74 34.72 -59.94
C ALA A 551 18.33 34.15 -59.79
N ASN A 552 18.14 33.09 -58.99
CA ASN A 552 16.90 32.32 -58.89
C ASN A 552 16.01 32.61 -57.67
N HIS A 553 16.42 33.46 -56.71
CA HIS A 553 15.55 33.84 -55.59
C HIS A 553 14.58 34.98 -55.94
N MET A 554 13.51 34.62 -56.67
CA MET A 554 12.38 35.51 -56.96
C MET A 554 11.53 35.75 -55.70
N VAL A 555 11.75 36.89 -55.03
CA VAL A 555 11.01 37.28 -53.82
C VAL A 555 9.58 37.72 -54.15
N GLN A 556 8.58 36.96 -53.69
CA GLN A 556 7.19 37.41 -53.67
C GLN A 556 6.99 38.50 -52.61
N THR A 557 6.97 39.77 -53.04
CA THR A 557 6.69 40.90 -52.14
C THR A 557 5.18 41.11 -51.93
N ASN A 558 4.55 40.30 -51.08
CA ASN A 558 3.21 40.62 -50.60
C ASN A 558 3.26 41.88 -49.72
N ARG A 559 2.86 43.02 -50.30
CA ARG A 559 2.64 44.26 -49.55
C ARG A 559 1.37 44.11 -48.72
N VAL A 560 1.51 44.16 -47.40
CA VAL A 560 0.39 44.46 -46.51
C VAL A 560 -0.01 45.91 -46.73
N SER A 561 -1.19 46.11 -47.34
CA SER A 561 -1.90 47.39 -47.30
C SER A 561 -2.54 47.59 -45.93
N ARG A 562 -2.87 48.85 -45.61
CA ARG A 562 -3.69 49.22 -44.44
C ARG A 562 -5.11 48.66 -44.52
#